data_AF-A0A4Y3QRZ5-F1
#
_entry.id   AF-A0A4Y3QRZ5-F1
#
_cell.length_a   1.000
_cell.length_b   1.000
_cell.length_c   1.000
_cell.angle_alpha   90.00
_cell.angle_beta   90.00
_cell.angle_gamma   90.00
#
_symmetry.space_group_name_H-M   'P 1'
#
loop_
_entity.id
_entity.type
_entity.pdbx_description
1 polymer ?
#
loop_
_entity_poly.entity_id
_entity_poly.type
_entity_poly.pdbx_seq_one_letter_code
_entity_poly.pdbx_strand_id
1 'polypeptide(L)'
;MNPLGLRRPTGDTADMSTDLSESGASEHRASGSGACREPRGPLCTRASLVAALRTLGLRPGDTALVHTSLSALGWVCGGAPTVVRALLDVLGDTGTLVVPAHSGDNSDPAEWSAPPVPESWWQPIRDAMPGYDPHTTPTYGVGIVPETVRTWPGAVRSAHPQTSFAALGARARTVVDGHALDCRLGERSPLARLEEAGARILLLGAGYASCTAFHLAEYRVPAPRTEVSFAVATPLGRRWTTVRDTSVSADRFDELGAAFEAVRPVARGRVGAADARLFPLRDAVAFARDWLAEHRARG
;
A
#
# COMPACT_ATOMS: atom_id res chain seq x y z
N MET A 1 38.03 -59.16 26.07
CA MET A 1 39.44 -58.79 26.36
C MET A 1 39.43 -57.47 27.11
N ASN A 2 39.98 -57.50 28.32
CA ASN A 2 40.05 -56.45 29.35
C ASN A 2 41.26 -55.50 29.04
N PRO A 3 41.67 -54.52 29.88
CA PRO A 3 41.04 -53.27 30.37
C PRO A 3 42.06 -52.09 30.39
N LEU A 4 41.77 -51.04 31.21
CA LEU A 4 42.66 -50.11 31.98
C LEU A 4 42.20 -48.65 31.79
N GLY A 5 42.00 -47.78 32.78
CA GLY A 5 42.24 -47.83 34.22
C GLY A 5 42.61 -46.43 34.74
N LEU A 6 41.69 -45.83 35.53
CA LEU A 6 41.84 -44.84 36.63
C LEU A 6 42.90 -43.71 36.61
N ARG A 7 42.49 -42.50 37.06
CA ARG A 7 42.80 -41.93 38.41
C ARG A 7 42.11 -40.57 38.66
N ARG A 8 41.57 -40.39 39.88
CA ARG A 8 41.29 -39.09 40.58
C ARG A 8 42.42 -38.85 41.61
N PRO A 9 42.60 -37.62 42.17
CA PRO A 9 42.00 -37.27 43.49
C PRO A 9 41.71 -35.73 43.71
N THR A 10 40.67 -35.32 44.46
CA THR A 10 40.63 -34.63 45.81
C THR A 10 41.62 -33.46 46.01
N GLY A 11 41.38 -32.29 46.63
CA GLY A 11 40.35 -31.69 47.51
C GLY A 11 41.03 -30.52 48.29
N ASP A 12 40.24 -29.59 48.87
CA ASP A 12 40.60 -28.57 49.92
C ASP A 12 41.58 -27.41 49.58
N THR A 13 41.56 -26.20 50.14
CA THR A 13 40.69 -25.30 50.95
C THR A 13 41.39 -23.91 51.01
N ALA A 14 40.63 -22.82 51.29
CA ALA A 14 41.07 -21.55 51.92
C ALA A 14 42.09 -20.63 51.17
N ASP A 15 42.17 -19.30 51.30
CA ASP A 15 41.42 -18.22 51.96
C ASP A 15 42.05 -16.87 51.51
N MET A 16 41.29 -15.78 51.63
CA MET A 16 41.70 -14.37 51.81
C MET A 16 42.51 -13.58 50.75
N SER A 17 41.80 -12.54 50.27
CA SER A 17 42.14 -11.11 50.41
C SER A 17 42.95 -10.36 49.33
N THR A 18 42.41 -9.16 49.04
CA THR A 18 43.00 -7.97 48.39
C THR A 18 43.35 -8.15 46.90
N ASP A 19 43.00 -7.26 45.98
CA ASP A 19 43.01 -5.80 46.07
C ASP A 19 42.11 -5.20 44.97
N LEU A 20 41.34 -4.18 45.33
CA LEU A 20 40.57 -3.36 44.39
C LEU A 20 41.53 -2.36 43.77
N SER A 21 41.89 -2.53 42.49
CA SER A 21 42.51 -1.46 41.72
C SER A 21 41.83 -1.27 40.37
N GLU A 22 41.67 0.01 40.07
CA GLU A 22 40.86 0.63 39.05
C GLU A 22 41.23 0.18 37.64
N SER A 23 40.23 -0.09 36.80
CA SER A 23 40.39 0.07 35.35
C SER A 23 39.20 0.84 34.79
N GLY A 24 39.53 1.94 34.12
CA GLY A 24 38.66 3.08 33.90
C GLY A 24 37.42 2.79 33.06
N ALA A 25 36.29 3.31 33.55
CA ALA A 25 35.12 3.55 32.73
C ALA A 25 35.45 4.66 31.72
N SER A 26 35.68 4.27 30.48
CA SER A 26 35.64 5.18 29.33
C SER A 26 34.21 5.69 29.16
N GLU A 27 33.93 6.90 29.64
CA GLU A 27 32.71 7.64 29.32
C GLU A 27 32.61 7.85 27.80
N HIS A 28 31.79 7.04 27.15
CA HIS A 28 31.32 7.32 25.81
C HIS A 28 30.37 8.52 25.89
N ARG A 29 30.93 9.73 25.75
CA ARG A 29 30.14 10.95 25.52
C ARG A 29 29.41 10.80 24.19
N ALA A 30 28.13 10.42 24.28
CA ALA A 30 27.19 10.51 23.18
C ALA A 30 27.04 11.98 22.77
N SER A 31 27.77 12.38 21.74
CA SER A 31 27.56 13.62 21.02
C SER A 31 26.50 13.39 19.95
N GLY A 32 25.32 13.97 20.16
CA GLY A 32 24.21 13.90 19.23
C GLY A 32 22.87 13.96 19.95
N SER A 33 22.39 15.18 20.26
CA SER A 33 21.04 15.39 20.79
C SER A 33 19.99 15.13 19.70
N GLY A 34 19.76 13.85 19.39
CA GLY A 34 18.50 13.42 18.80
C GLY A 34 17.44 13.52 19.88
N ALA A 35 16.85 14.70 20.08
CA ALA A 35 15.78 14.86 21.07
C ALA A 35 14.71 13.78 20.82
N CYS A 36 14.45 12.95 21.82
CA CYS A 36 13.35 12.00 21.82
C CYS A 36 12.06 12.82 21.68
N ARG A 37 11.54 12.92 20.45
CA ARG A 37 10.33 13.69 20.18
C ARG A 37 9.14 12.89 20.66
N GLU A 38 8.32 13.52 21.50
CA GLU A 38 7.02 12.98 21.86
C GLU A 38 6.21 12.67 20.59
N PRO A 39 5.42 11.57 20.59
CA PRO A 39 4.57 11.23 19.47
C PRO A 39 3.66 12.39 19.07
N ARG A 40 3.56 12.68 17.77
CA ARG A 40 2.65 13.70 17.25
C ARG A 40 1.24 13.11 17.09
N GLY A 41 0.23 13.84 17.57
CA GLY A 41 -1.18 13.50 17.39
C GLY A 41 -1.75 12.56 18.47
N PRO A 42 -3.05 12.23 18.40
CA PRO A 42 -3.71 11.42 19.41
C PRO A 42 -3.23 9.96 19.38
N LEU A 43 -3.34 9.29 20.53
CA LEU A 43 -3.25 7.83 20.60
C LEU A 43 -4.41 7.21 19.82
N CYS A 44 -4.08 6.36 18.85
CA CYS A 44 -5.02 5.57 18.09
C CYS A 44 -4.89 4.10 18.47
N THR A 45 -5.96 3.53 19.01
CA THR A 45 -6.11 2.10 19.29
C THR A 45 -7.07 1.46 18.30
N ARG A 46 -7.04 0.12 18.19
CA ARG A 46 -8.01 -0.65 17.37
C ARG A 46 -9.46 -0.22 17.65
N ALA A 47 -9.85 -0.14 18.93
CA ALA A 47 -11.20 0.25 19.34
C ALA A 47 -11.56 1.69 18.91
N SER A 48 -10.64 2.65 19.08
CA SER A 48 -10.88 4.04 18.67
C SER A 48 -11.03 4.18 17.15
N LEU A 49 -10.22 3.43 16.38
CA LEU A 49 -10.30 3.43 14.91
C LEU A 49 -11.61 2.82 14.43
N VAL A 50 -12.03 1.67 15.00
CA VAL A 50 -13.31 1.02 14.69
C VAL A 50 -14.48 1.97 14.96
N ALA A 51 -14.49 2.65 16.11
CA ALA A 51 -15.52 3.60 16.46
C ALA A 51 -15.58 4.76 15.47
N ALA A 52 -14.45 5.38 15.14
CA ALA A 52 -14.38 6.50 14.21
C ALA A 52 -14.78 6.10 12.78
N LEU A 53 -14.35 4.93 12.29
CA LEU A 53 -14.74 4.40 10.97
C LEU A 53 -16.25 4.12 10.88
N ARG A 54 -16.85 3.59 11.95
CA ARG A 54 -18.31 3.41 12.03
C ARG A 54 -19.04 4.75 12.05
N THR A 55 -18.56 5.72 12.83
CA THR A 55 -19.13 7.08 12.83
C THR A 55 -19.05 7.74 11.45
N LEU A 56 -17.93 7.57 10.74
CA LEU A 56 -17.75 8.08 9.37
C LEU A 56 -18.76 7.48 8.38
N GLY A 57 -19.28 6.28 8.64
CA GLY A 57 -20.31 5.66 7.80
C GLY A 57 -19.92 4.34 7.18
N LEU A 58 -18.74 3.77 7.48
CA LEU A 58 -18.35 2.44 7.02
C LEU A 58 -19.19 1.38 7.75
N ARG A 59 -19.65 0.36 7.05
CA ARG A 59 -20.60 -0.63 7.57
C ARG A 59 -20.12 -2.07 7.37
N PRO A 60 -20.60 -3.01 8.19
CA PRO A 60 -20.44 -4.43 7.92
C PRO A 60 -20.99 -4.79 6.54
N GLY A 61 -20.28 -5.66 5.81
CA GLY A 61 -20.64 -6.06 4.45
C GLY A 61 -20.21 -5.11 3.33
N ASP A 62 -19.68 -3.91 3.65
CA ASP A 62 -19.18 -2.99 2.62
C ASP A 62 -18.02 -3.63 1.84
N THR A 63 -17.93 -3.31 0.55
CA THR A 63 -16.69 -3.47 -0.24
C THR A 63 -15.99 -2.12 -0.29
N ALA A 64 -14.80 -2.01 0.29
CA ALA A 64 -14.10 -0.74 0.48
C ALA A 64 -12.76 -0.70 -0.25
N LEU A 65 -12.59 0.24 -1.18
CA LEU A 65 -11.30 0.60 -1.74
C LEU A 65 -10.67 1.68 -0.85
N VAL A 66 -9.55 1.36 -0.19
CA VAL A 66 -8.97 2.20 0.87
C VAL A 66 -7.62 2.77 0.42
N HIS A 67 -7.50 4.09 0.54
CA HIS A 67 -6.24 4.84 0.40
C HIS A 67 -5.89 5.44 1.76
N THR A 68 -4.64 5.29 2.20
CA THR A 68 -4.26 5.61 3.58
C THR A 68 -2.98 6.42 3.70
N SER A 69 -2.92 7.30 4.70
CA SER A 69 -1.67 7.83 5.25
C SER A 69 -1.58 7.48 6.74
N LEU A 70 -0.74 6.51 7.10
CA LEU A 70 -0.61 6.05 8.50
C LEU A 70 -0.19 7.20 9.42
N SER A 71 0.75 8.03 8.99
CA SER A 71 1.25 9.16 9.77
C SER A 71 0.21 10.24 10.02
N ALA A 72 -0.82 10.35 9.16
CA ALA A 72 -1.89 11.33 9.35
C ALA A 72 -2.83 10.97 10.51
N LEU A 73 -2.88 9.70 10.92
CA LEU A 73 -3.76 9.24 12.01
C LEU A 73 -3.29 9.73 13.39
N GLY A 74 -2.01 10.04 13.56
CA GLY A 74 -1.38 10.25 14.87
C GLY A 74 -0.54 9.04 15.25
N TRP A 75 -0.50 8.69 16.55
CA TRP A 75 0.28 7.55 17.02
C TRP A 75 -0.60 6.30 17.13
N VAL A 76 -0.44 5.37 16.19
CA VAL A 76 -1.20 4.12 16.17
C VAL A 76 -0.49 3.04 16.99
N CYS A 77 -1.11 2.63 18.08
CA CYS A 77 -0.63 1.50 18.88
C CYS A 77 -0.62 0.23 18.02
N GLY A 78 0.56 -0.30 17.71
CA GLY A 78 0.74 -1.46 16.83
C GLY A 78 0.80 -1.14 15.33
N GLY A 79 0.84 0.14 14.94
CA GLY A 79 1.10 0.56 13.56
C GLY A 79 0.06 0.09 12.52
N ALA A 80 0.53 -0.19 11.31
CA ALA A 80 -0.32 -0.62 10.19
C ALA A 80 -1.19 -1.86 10.48
N PRO A 81 -0.70 -2.93 11.14
CA PRO A 81 -1.53 -4.07 11.52
C PRO A 81 -2.78 -3.70 12.33
N THR A 82 -2.72 -2.66 13.17
CA THR A 82 -3.88 -2.18 13.93
C THR A 82 -4.91 -1.51 13.03
N VAL A 83 -4.48 -0.77 12.01
CA VAL A 83 -5.37 -0.17 11.01
C VAL A 83 -6.06 -1.27 10.20
N VAL A 84 -5.32 -2.28 9.74
CA VAL A 84 -5.88 -3.42 8.99
C VAL A 84 -6.93 -4.16 9.82
N ARG A 85 -6.61 -4.50 11.08
CA ARG A 85 -7.56 -5.14 11.99
C ARG A 85 -8.82 -4.29 12.23
N ALA A 86 -8.67 -2.99 12.41
CA ALA A 86 -9.82 -2.09 12.59
C ALA A 86 -10.72 -2.03 11.36
N LEU A 87 -10.14 -1.99 10.14
CA LEU A 87 -10.92 -2.05 8.90
C LEU A 87 -11.68 -3.37 8.79
N LEU A 88 -11.00 -4.51 9.02
CA LEU A 88 -11.62 -5.84 8.98
C LEU A 88 -12.74 -5.98 10.03
N ASP A 89 -12.59 -5.44 11.24
CA ASP A 89 -13.64 -5.48 12.28
C ASP A 89 -14.90 -4.69 11.91
N VAL A 90 -14.75 -3.60 11.16
CA VAL A 90 -15.89 -2.80 10.71
C VAL A 90 -16.60 -3.48 9.55
N LEU A 91 -15.83 -4.02 8.61
CA LEU A 91 -16.34 -4.71 7.43
C LEU A 91 -16.95 -6.08 7.75
N GLY A 92 -16.44 -6.77 8.77
CA GLY A 92 -16.88 -8.12 9.15
C GLY A 92 -16.64 -9.17 8.07
N ASP A 93 -17.11 -10.39 8.32
CA ASP A 93 -16.81 -11.56 7.48
C ASP A 93 -17.45 -11.49 6.08
N THR A 94 -18.52 -10.70 5.93
CA THR A 94 -19.22 -10.49 4.65
C THR A 94 -18.67 -9.30 3.86
N GLY A 95 -17.82 -8.47 4.47
CA GLY A 95 -17.22 -7.31 3.82
C GLY A 95 -16.00 -7.66 2.99
N THR A 96 -15.44 -6.67 2.29
CA THR A 96 -14.22 -6.84 1.50
C THR A 96 -13.36 -5.58 1.56
N LEU A 97 -12.13 -5.74 2.03
CA LEU A 97 -11.11 -4.68 2.04
C LEU A 97 -10.28 -4.80 0.78
N VAL A 98 -10.12 -3.70 0.04
CA VAL A 98 -9.28 -3.63 -1.16
C VAL A 98 -8.36 -2.42 -1.06
N VAL A 99 -7.11 -2.59 -1.46
CA VAL A 99 -6.10 -1.52 -1.49
C VAL A 99 -5.35 -1.56 -2.82
N PRO A 100 -4.90 -0.39 -3.34
CA PRO A 100 -3.90 -0.38 -4.40
C PRO A 100 -2.60 -1.00 -3.88
N ALA A 101 -2.07 -1.97 -4.60
CA ALA A 101 -0.80 -2.63 -4.31
C ALA A 101 0.18 -2.39 -5.48
N HIS A 102 0.29 -1.13 -5.92
CA HIS A 102 1.07 -0.79 -7.11
C HIS A 102 2.56 -1.10 -6.93
N SER A 103 3.21 -1.46 -8.03
CA SER A 103 4.66 -1.71 -8.17
C SER A 103 5.14 -0.96 -9.41
N GLY A 104 4.98 0.36 -9.39
CA GLY A 104 5.26 1.24 -10.54
C GLY A 104 6.74 1.33 -10.90
N ASP A 105 7.63 0.86 -10.03
CA ASP A 105 9.06 0.66 -10.26
C ASP A 105 9.36 -0.51 -11.21
N ASN A 106 8.41 -1.42 -11.44
CA ASN A 106 8.47 -2.38 -12.54
C ASN A 106 8.00 -1.73 -13.85
N SER A 107 8.74 -0.74 -14.34
CA SER A 107 8.42 0.05 -15.53
C SER A 107 9.67 0.39 -16.35
N ASP A 108 9.48 0.96 -17.53
CA ASP A 108 10.60 1.37 -18.37
C ASP A 108 11.43 2.47 -17.67
N PRO A 109 12.74 2.26 -17.46
CA PRO A 109 13.59 3.24 -16.80
C PRO A 109 13.75 4.55 -17.56
N ALA A 110 13.40 4.60 -18.86
CA ALA A 110 13.35 5.82 -19.64
C ALA A 110 12.29 6.82 -19.12
N GLU A 111 11.25 6.33 -18.45
CA GLU A 111 10.15 7.13 -17.91
C GLU A 111 10.38 7.56 -16.44
N TRP A 112 11.50 7.15 -15.83
CA TRP A 112 11.76 7.43 -14.42
C TRP A 112 12.27 8.85 -14.20
N SER A 113 11.65 9.56 -13.25
CA SER A 113 12.01 10.94 -12.91
C SER A 113 12.26 11.18 -11.41
N ALA A 114 11.93 10.21 -10.55
CA ALA A 114 11.99 10.37 -9.09
C ALA A 114 12.53 9.11 -8.37
N PRO A 115 13.83 8.80 -8.48
CA PRO A 115 14.85 9.48 -9.29
C PRO A 115 14.97 8.91 -10.72
N PRO A 116 15.54 9.67 -11.68
CA PRO A 116 15.97 9.11 -12.95
C PRO A 116 17.24 8.25 -12.79
N VAL A 117 17.56 7.44 -13.79
CA VAL A 117 18.81 6.66 -13.89
C VAL A 117 19.52 6.96 -15.21
N PRO A 118 20.86 6.80 -15.28
CA PRO A 118 21.60 7.01 -16.52
C PRO A 118 21.05 6.18 -17.68
N GLU A 119 20.99 6.76 -18.88
CA GLU A 119 20.50 6.08 -20.09
C GLU A 119 21.26 4.79 -20.39
N SER A 120 22.57 4.76 -20.10
CA SER A 120 23.40 3.57 -20.23
C SER A 120 22.95 2.39 -19.36
N TRP A 121 22.09 2.61 -18.36
CA TRP A 121 21.54 1.57 -17.49
C TRP A 121 20.17 1.07 -17.97
N TRP A 122 19.52 1.74 -18.92
CA TRP A 122 18.15 1.39 -19.32
C TRP A 122 18.06 -0.04 -19.86
N GLN A 123 18.89 -0.39 -20.83
CA GLN A 123 18.88 -1.75 -21.39
C GLN A 123 19.30 -2.82 -20.34
N PRO A 124 20.39 -2.64 -19.57
CA PRO A 124 20.71 -3.54 -18.46
C PRO A 124 19.56 -3.75 -17.46
N ILE A 125 18.81 -2.69 -17.13
CA ILE A 125 17.63 -2.80 -16.26
C ILE A 125 16.53 -3.61 -16.95
N ARG A 126 16.21 -3.32 -18.23
CA ARG A 126 15.23 -4.11 -18.99
C ARG A 126 15.59 -5.59 -19.07
N ASP A 127 16.88 -5.92 -19.12
CA ASP A 127 17.43 -7.29 -19.18
C ASP A 127 17.50 -7.99 -17.81
N ALA A 128 17.65 -7.25 -16.70
CA ALA A 128 17.80 -7.80 -15.35
C ALA A 128 16.56 -7.71 -14.42
N MET A 129 15.64 -6.76 -14.62
CA MET A 129 14.43 -6.57 -13.79
C MET A 129 13.65 -7.88 -13.54
N PRO A 130 13.41 -8.26 -12.28
CA PRO A 130 12.63 -9.45 -11.94
C PRO A 130 11.21 -9.40 -12.53
N GLY A 131 10.71 -10.54 -12.97
CA GLY A 131 9.29 -10.65 -13.35
C GLY A 131 8.39 -10.43 -12.13
N TYR A 132 7.29 -9.70 -12.33
CA TYR A 132 6.30 -9.50 -11.26
C TYR A 132 5.76 -10.83 -10.72
N ASP A 133 5.75 -10.95 -9.39
CA ASP A 133 5.14 -12.03 -8.64
C ASP A 133 4.25 -11.43 -7.55
N PRO A 134 2.93 -11.71 -7.55
CA PRO A 134 1.99 -11.13 -6.59
C PRO A 134 2.36 -11.41 -5.12
N HIS A 135 3.10 -12.49 -4.83
CA HIS A 135 3.50 -12.87 -3.48
C HIS A 135 4.73 -12.12 -2.99
N THR A 136 5.71 -11.90 -3.87
CA THR A 136 7.05 -11.44 -3.47
C THR A 136 7.35 -10.00 -3.89
N THR A 137 6.77 -9.50 -4.99
CA THR A 137 7.02 -8.13 -5.44
C THR A 137 6.47 -7.13 -4.41
N PRO A 138 7.31 -6.24 -3.85
CA PRO A 138 6.84 -5.23 -2.90
C PRO A 138 5.92 -4.22 -3.57
N THR A 139 5.20 -3.44 -2.76
CA THR A 139 4.54 -2.24 -3.27
C THR A 139 5.50 -1.06 -3.37
N TYR A 140 5.18 -0.11 -4.24
CA TYR A 140 5.95 1.12 -4.47
C TYR A 140 5.02 2.34 -4.40
N GLY A 141 5.33 3.31 -3.54
CA GLY A 141 4.65 4.60 -3.48
C GLY A 141 3.21 4.62 -2.91
N VAL A 142 2.67 3.49 -2.42
CA VAL A 142 1.29 3.39 -1.89
C VAL A 142 1.19 3.40 -0.36
N GLY A 143 2.32 3.22 0.34
CA GLY A 143 2.43 3.29 1.80
C GLY A 143 2.38 1.94 2.52
N ILE A 144 2.62 1.98 3.84
CA ILE A 144 2.84 0.78 4.67
C ILE A 144 1.55 -0.02 4.96
N VAL A 145 0.38 0.61 4.93
CA VAL A 145 -0.89 -0.11 5.16
C VAL A 145 -1.23 -1.00 3.97
N PRO A 146 -1.19 -0.54 2.70
CA PRO A 146 -1.33 -1.45 1.57
C PRO A 146 -0.29 -2.57 1.52
N GLU A 147 0.97 -2.26 1.88
CA GLU A 147 2.04 -3.25 2.01
C GLU A 147 1.72 -4.34 3.06
N THR A 148 1.13 -3.93 4.19
CA THR A 148 0.67 -4.85 5.24
C THR A 148 -0.54 -5.67 4.79
N VAL A 149 -1.48 -5.07 4.03
CA VAL A 149 -2.65 -5.79 3.51
C VAL A 149 -2.25 -6.85 2.50
N ARG A 150 -1.33 -6.56 1.57
CA ARG A 150 -0.93 -7.54 0.53
C ARG A 150 -0.27 -8.80 1.10
N THR A 151 0.32 -8.71 2.29
CA THR A 151 0.98 -9.82 2.99
C THR A 151 0.11 -10.44 4.08
N TRP A 152 -1.11 -9.94 4.27
CA TRP A 152 -2.00 -10.41 5.32
C TRP A 152 -2.48 -11.85 5.05
N PRO A 153 -2.64 -12.69 6.08
CA PRO A 153 -3.19 -14.04 5.88
C PRO A 153 -4.55 -14.00 5.17
N GLY A 154 -4.65 -14.76 4.08
CA GLY A 154 -5.85 -14.82 3.24
C GLY A 154 -5.96 -13.70 2.18
N ALA A 155 -4.99 -12.78 2.10
CA ALA A 155 -4.97 -11.78 1.04
C ALA A 155 -4.73 -12.43 -0.33
N VAL A 156 -5.38 -11.88 -1.35
CA VAL A 156 -5.12 -12.20 -2.76
C VAL A 156 -4.77 -10.91 -3.50
N ARG A 157 -3.91 -11.00 -4.51
CA ARG A 157 -3.44 -9.83 -5.27
C ARG A 157 -3.59 -10.09 -6.77
N SER A 158 -4.07 -9.08 -7.49
CA SER A 158 -4.27 -9.17 -8.94
C SER A 158 -2.95 -9.29 -9.69
N ALA A 159 -2.98 -9.85 -10.91
CA ALA A 159 -1.79 -10.21 -11.66
C ALA A 159 -1.06 -9.05 -12.39
N HIS A 160 -1.57 -7.81 -12.36
CA HIS A 160 -0.94 -6.73 -13.13
C HIS A 160 0.43 -6.30 -12.56
N PRO A 161 1.50 -6.26 -13.37
CA PRO A 161 2.87 -5.97 -12.91
C PRO A 161 3.15 -4.58 -12.32
N GLN A 162 2.20 -3.64 -12.42
CA GLN A 162 2.42 -2.22 -12.12
C GLN A 162 1.28 -1.67 -11.26
N THR A 163 0.02 -1.95 -11.63
CA THR A 163 -1.17 -1.38 -11.00
C THR A 163 -1.99 -2.43 -10.27
N SER A 164 -1.36 -3.44 -9.70
CA SER A 164 -2.09 -4.49 -8.98
C SER A 164 -2.83 -3.98 -7.75
N PHE A 165 -3.88 -4.70 -7.37
CA PHE A 165 -4.66 -4.48 -6.15
C PHE A 165 -4.58 -5.70 -5.25
N ALA A 166 -4.53 -5.49 -3.94
CA ALA A 166 -4.65 -6.55 -2.95
C ALA A 166 -6.02 -6.48 -2.27
N ALA A 167 -6.60 -7.64 -1.98
CA ALA A 167 -7.94 -7.75 -1.41
C ALA A 167 -8.03 -8.83 -0.32
N LEU A 168 -8.91 -8.59 0.65
CA LEU A 168 -9.25 -9.47 1.76
C LEU A 168 -10.78 -9.52 1.93
N GLY A 169 -11.33 -10.69 2.27
CA GLY A 169 -12.75 -10.86 2.58
C GLY A 169 -13.58 -11.50 1.46
N ALA A 170 -14.90 -11.39 1.57
CA ALA A 170 -15.86 -12.24 0.87
C ALA A 170 -15.75 -12.20 -0.66
N ARG A 171 -15.42 -11.04 -1.24
CA ARG A 171 -15.34 -10.83 -2.70
C ARG A 171 -13.90 -10.68 -3.21
N ALA A 172 -12.90 -10.95 -2.37
CA ALA A 172 -11.51 -10.62 -2.66
C ALA A 172 -11.03 -11.21 -3.99
N ARG A 173 -11.25 -12.52 -4.22
CA ARG A 173 -10.88 -13.21 -5.47
C ARG A 173 -11.60 -12.63 -6.67
N THR A 174 -12.93 -12.50 -6.57
CA THR A 174 -13.76 -11.92 -7.64
C THR A 174 -13.28 -10.55 -8.08
N VAL A 175 -12.86 -9.70 -7.14
CA VAL A 175 -12.36 -8.34 -7.44
C VAL A 175 -11.01 -8.36 -8.15
N VAL A 176 -10.07 -9.24 -7.75
CA VAL A 176 -8.69 -9.20 -8.26
C VAL A 176 -8.42 -10.10 -9.47
N ASP A 177 -9.29 -11.08 -9.72
CA ASP A 177 -9.14 -12.04 -10.80
C ASP A 177 -9.22 -11.39 -12.18
N GLY A 178 -8.50 -11.93 -13.17
CA GLY A 178 -8.61 -11.50 -14.56
C GLY A 178 -8.17 -10.06 -14.84
N HIS A 179 -7.24 -9.52 -14.04
CA HIS A 179 -6.62 -8.21 -14.30
C HIS A 179 -5.70 -8.30 -15.52
N ALA A 180 -6.12 -7.71 -16.64
CA ALA A 180 -5.43 -7.83 -17.92
C ALA A 180 -4.14 -7.00 -17.99
N LEU A 181 -3.11 -7.50 -18.69
CA LEU A 181 -1.82 -6.82 -18.84
C LEU A 181 -1.91 -5.54 -19.67
N ASP A 182 -2.83 -5.48 -20.63
CA ASP A 182 -3.06 -4.37 -21.56
C ASP A 182 -4.23 -3.47 -21.13
N CYS A 183 -4.50 -3.42 -19.83
CA CYS A 183 -5.53 -2.60 -19.23
C CYS A 183 -5.22 -2.39 -17.74
N ARG A 184 -4.42 -1.37 -17.42
CA ARG A 184 -3.97 -1.10 -16.05
C ARG A 184 -5.10 -0.81 -15.07
N LEU A 185 -6.08 0.00 -15.49
CA LEU A 185 -7.08 0.61 -14.60
C LEU A 185 -8.47 0.80 -15.25
N GLY A 186 -8.72 0.13 -16.39
CA GLY A 186 -9.98 0.20 -17.14
C GLY A 186 -10.97 -0.93 -16.86
N GLU A 187 -11.79 -1.27 -17.86
CA GLU A 187 -12.87 -2.27 -17.74
C GLU A 187 -12.39 -3.69 -17.41
N ARG A 188 -11.15 -4.05 -17.78
CA ARG A 188 -10.54 -5.35 -17.45
C ARG A 188 -9.64 -5.30 -16.21
N SER A 189 -9.91 -4.36 -15.30
CA SER A 189 -9.18 -4.17 -14.04
C SER A 189 -10.07 -4.40 -12.81
N PRO A 190 -9.49 -4.43 -11.59
CA PRO A 190 -10.24 -4.45 -10.34
C PRO A 190 -11.14 -3.22 -10.14
N LEU A 191 -10.85 -2.06 -10.74
CA LEU A 191 -11.68 -0.86 -10.57
C LEU A 191 -13.10 -1.05 -11.13
N ALA A 192 -13.23 -1.65 -12.32
CA ALA A 192 -14.54 -1.93 -12.91
C ALA A 192 -15.35 -2.93 -12.06
N ARG A 193 -14.70 -3.99 -11.56
CA ARG A 193 -15.31 -4.98 -10.67
C ARG A 193 -15.75 -4.38 -9.33
N LEU A 194 -14.97 -3.44 -8.80
CA LEU A 194 -15.33 -2.69 -7.60
C LEU A 194 -16.54 -1.80 -7.85
N GLU A 195 -16.64 -1.16 -9.01
CA GLU A 195 -17.81 -0.38 -9.40
C GLU A 195 -19.07 -1.25 -9.47
N GLU A 196 -18.99 -2.39 -10.17
CA GLU A 196 -20.06 -3.38 -10.28
C GLU A 196 -20.51 -3.90 -8.91
N ALA A 197 -19.56 -4.11 -7.99
CA ALA A 197 -19.83 -4.57 -6.63
C ALA A 197 -20.43 -3.48 -5.71
N GLY A 198 -20.62 -2.26 -6.21
CA GLY A 198 -21.12 -1.13 -5.42
C GLY A 198 -20.13 -0.67 -4.35
N ALA A 199 -18.82 -0.76 -4.63
CA ALA A 199 -17.79 -0.43 -3.66
C ALA A 199 -17.83 1.05 -3.24
N ARG A 200 -17.28 1.31 -2.05
CA ARG A 200 -17.08 2.64 -1.49
C ARG A 200 -15.59 2.95 -1.43
N ILE A 201 -15.24 4.21 -1.65
CA ILE A 201 -13.87 4.70 -1.51
C ILE A 201 -13.72 5.31 -0.13
N LEU A 202 -12.70 4.87 0.60
CA LEU A 202 -12.26 5.46 1.85
C LEU A 202 -10.90 6.12 1.64
N LEU A 203 -10.87 7.45 1.68
CA LEU A 203 -9.62 8.22 1.78
C LEU A 203 -9.36 8.49 3.26
N LEU A 204 -8.39 7.79 3.85
CA LEU A 204 -8.07 7.82 5.28
C LEU A 204 -6.74 8.55 5.50
N GLY A 205 -6.79 9.87 5.69
CA GLY A 205 -5.61 10.73 5.74
C GLY A 205 -4.91 10.91 4.38
N ALA A 206 -5.50 10.35 3.33
CA ALA A 206 -5.06 10.55 1.95
C ALA A 206 -5.95 11.58 1.25
N GLY A 207 -5.38 12.28 0.25
CA GLY A 207 -6.09 13.26 -0.58
C GLY A 207 -6.67 12.66 -1.86
N TYR A 208 -7.37 13.48 -2.63
CA TYR A 208 -7.96 13.06 -3.90
C TYR A 208 -6.90 12.75 -4.97
N ALA A 209 -5.71 13.37 -4.90
CA ALA A 209 -4.53 12.97 -5.68
C ALA A 209 -4.21 11.47 -5.64
N SER A 210 -4.61 10.78 -4.57
CA SER A 210 -4.40 9.32 -4.43
C SER A 210 -5.58 8.46 -4.90
N CYS A 211 -6.70 9.07 -5.31
CA CYS A 211 -7.95 8.38 -5.61
C CYS A 211 -7.87 7.63 -6.95
N THR A 212 -7.34 6.42 -6.93
CA THR A 212 -7.10 5.60 -8.13
C THR A 212 -8.36 5.31 -8.94
N ALA A 213 -9.54 5.36 -8.32
CA ALA A 213 -10.81 5.17 -9.01
C ALA A 213 -11.07 6.17 -10.14
N PHE A 214 -10.53 7.39 -10.06
CA PHE A 214 -10.66 8.38 -11.14
C PHE A 214 -10.00 7.92 -12.45
N HIS A 215 -8.99 7.06 -12.40
CA HIS A 215 -8.41 6.49 -13.61
C HIS A 215 -9.42 5.65 -14.39
N LEU A 216 -10.40 5.00 -13.77
CA LEU A 216 -11.43 4.26 -14.51
C LEU A 216 -12.23 5.19 -15.44
N ALA A 217 -12.47 6.44 -15.02
CA ALA A 217 -13.13 7.44 -15.86
C ALA A 217 -12.27 7.84 -17.06
N GLU A 218 -10.94 7.91 -16.92
CA GLU A 218 -10.03 8.19 -18.05
C GLU A 218 -10.08 7.14 -19.15
N TYR A 219 -10.41 5.89 -18.83
CA TYR A 219 -10.64 4.81 -19.82
C TYR A 219 -11.99 4.92 -20.52
N ARG A 220 -12.92 5.70 -19.97
CA ARG A 220 -14.29 5.88 -20.47
C ARG A 220 -14.49 7.16 -21.27
N VAL A 221 -13.43 7.95 -21.43
CA VAL A 221 -13.38 9.13 -22.29
C VAL A 221 -12.33 8.92 -23.38
N PRO A 222 -12.47 9.55 -24.56
CA PRO A 222 -11.44 9.49 -25.60
C PRO A 222 -10.08 9.94 -25.06
N ALA A 223 -9.07 9.10 -25.28
CA ALA A 223 -7.72 9.29 -24.76
C ALA A 223 -6.69 8.68 -25.73
N PRO A 224 -5.50 9.28 -25.87
CA PRO A 224 -4.43 8.66 -26.62
C PRO A 224 -3.99 7.35 -25.97
N ARG A 225 -3.52 6.41 -26.78
CA ARG A 225 -2.89 5.18 -26.31
C ARG A 225 -1.38 5.34 -26.30
N THR A 226 -0.74 4.81 -25.27
CA THR A 226 0.72 4.82 -25.11
C THR A 226 1.25 3.39 -24.98
N GLU A 227 2.52 3.21 -25.28
CA GLU A 227 3.23 1.99 -24.92
C GLU A 227 3.51 1.98 -23.42
N VAL A 228 3.37 0.80 -22.82
CA VAL A 228 3.65 0.55 -21.41
C VAL A 228 4.46 -0.73 -21.33
N SER A 229 5.63 -0.64 -20.71
CA SER A 229 6.56 -1.77 -20.61
C SER A 229 6.82 -2.17 -19.17
N PHE A 230 7.00 -3.47 -18.95
CA PHE A 230 7.24 -4.06 -17.63
C PHE A 230 7.78 -5.50 -17.75
N ALA A 231 8.38 -6.01 -16.68
CA ALA A 231 8.77 -7.41 -16.56
C ALA A 231 7.62 -8.27 -16.00
N VAL A 232 7.26 -9.34 -16.73
CA VAL A 232 6.31 -10.37 -16.27
C VAL A 232 7.06 -11.64 -15.86
N ALA A 233 6.57 -12.32 -14.82
CA ALA A 233 6.95 -13.70 -14.57
C ALA A 233 6.26 -14.64 -15.58
N THR A 234 6.96 -15.70 -15.96
CA THR A 234 6.50 -16.73 -16.90
C THR A 234 6.96 -18.11 -16.40
N PRO A 235 6.38 -19.22 -16.87
CA PRO A 235 6.88 -20.56 -16.54
C PRO A 235 8.35 -20.80 -16.91
N LEU A 236 8.90 -20.02 -17.85
CA LEU A 236 10.28 -20.15 -18.35
C LEU A 236 11.24 -19.13 -17.70
N GLY A 237 10.81 -18.42 -16.65
CA GLY A 237 11.58 -17.35 -16.01
C GLY A 237 10.86 -16.02 -16.13
N ARG A 238 11.49 -14.99 -16.69
CA ARG A 238 10.88 -13.67 -16.86
C ARG A 238 10.89 -13.20 -18.30
N ARG A 239 10.00 -12.26 -18.64
CA ARG A 239 9.95 -11.62 -19.95
C ARG A 239 9.70 -10.12 -19.82
N TRP A 240 10.54 -9.30 -20.46
CA TRP A 240 10.20 -7.89 -20.69
C TRP A 240 9.08 -7.81 -21.74
N THR A 241 7.98 -7.16 -21.41
CA THR A 241 6.79 -7.10 -22.26
C THR A 241 6.38 -5.65 -22.45
N THR A 242 6.01 -5.28 -23.68
CA THR A 242 5.40 -4.00 -24.02
C THR A 242 3.97 -4.23 -24.49
N VAL A 243 3.03 -3.46 -23.95
CA VAL A 243 1.62 -3.44 -24.35
C VAL A 243 1.21 -2.03 -24.73
N ARG A 244 0.05 -1.90 -25.39
CA ARG A 244 -0.59 -0.59 -25.60
C ARG A 244 -1.75 -0.41 -24.65
N ASP A 245 -1.80 0.71 -23.96
CA ASP A 245 -2.84 1.02 -22.97
C ASP A 245 -3.26 2.49 -23.05
N THR A 246 -4.32 2.86 -22.35
CA THR A 246 -4.79 4.24 -22.21
C THR A 246 -3.75 5.09 -21.48
N SER A 247 -3.44 6.26 -22.04
CA SER A 247 -2.68 7.29 -21.35
C SER A 247 -3.53 7.91 -20.24
N VAL A 248 -3.03 7.81 -19.01
CA VAL A 248 -3.68 8.30 -17.79
C VAL A 248 -2.76 9.25 -17.03
N SER A 249 -3.33 10.22 -16.32
CA SER A 249 -2.61 11.14 -15.44
C SER A 249 -3.39 11.42 -14.15
N ALA A 250 -2.67 11.60 -13.05
CA ALA A 250 -3.23 11.98 -11.75
C ALA A 250 -3.06 13.49 -11.43
N ASP A 251 -2.48 14.28 -12.33
CA ASP A 251 -2.01 15.65 -12.03
C ASP A 251 -3.10 16.60 -11.51
N ARG A 252 -4.36 16.39 -11.94
CA ARG A 252 -5.51 17.24 -11.58
C ARG A 252 -6.53 16.54 -10.69
N PHE A 253 -6.16 15.42 -10.08
CA PHE A 253 -7.08 14.66 -9.23
C PHE A 253 -7.52 15.44 -7.98
N ASP A 254 -6.68 16.32 -7.42
CA ASP A 254 -7.09 17.18 -6.31
C ASP A 254 -8.17 18.19 -6.73
N GLU A 255 -8.03 18.81 -7.91
CA GLU A 255 -9.03 19.74 -8.46
C GLU A 255 -10.35 19.01 -8.79
N LEU A 256 -10.25 17.88 -9.49
CA LEU A 256 -11.38 17.01 -9.81
C LEU A 256 -12.11 16.56 -8.53
N GLY A 257 -11.35 16.13 -7.52
CA GLY A 257 -11.87 15.68 -6.25
C GLY A 257 -12.56 16.79 -5.45
N ALA A 258 -12.00 18.00 -5.44
CA ALA A 258 -12.64 19.16 -4.84
C ALA A 258 -13.95 19.53 -5.54
N ALA A 259 -13.98 19.49 -6.87
CA ALA A 259 -15.20 19.72 -7.66
C ALA A 259 -16.27 18.65 -7.37
N PHE A 260 -15.87 17.39 -7.28
CA PHE A 260 -16.76 16.28 -6.88
C PHE A 260 -17.34 16.50 -5.48
N GLU A 261 -16.48 16.79 -4.49
CA GLU A 261 -16.88 16.99 -3.10
C GLU A 261 -17.82 18.19 -2.91
N ALA A 262 -17.76 19.19 -3.78
CA ALA A 262 -18.63 20.37 -3.73
C ALA A 262 -20.08 20.08 -4.14
N VAL A 263 -20.34 19.05 -4.96
CA VAL A 263 -21.67 18.81 -5.58
C VAL A 263 -22.19 17.38 -5.39
N ARG A 264 -21.45 16.53 -4.69
CA ARG A 264 -21.85 15.15 -4.36
C ARG A 264 -21.77 14.90 -2.86
N PRO A 265 -22.64 14.02 -2.32
CA PRO A 265 -22.59 13.68 -0.91
C PRO A 265 -21.33 12.88 -0.59
N VAL A 266 -20.41 13.49 0.17
CA VAL A 266 -19.22 12.85 0.71
C VAL A 266 -19.32 12.86 2.23
N ALA A 267 -19.29 11.68 2.85
CA ALA A 267 -19.21 11.61 4.31
C ALA A 267 -17.81 12.02 4.76
N ARG A 268 -17.74 12.97 5.68
CA ARG A 268 -16.50 13.56 6.19
C ARG A 268 -16.42 13.35 7.69
N GLY A 269 -15.21 13.14 8.18
CA GLY A 269 -14.96 13.02 9.61
C GLY A 269 -13.48 12.92 9.92
N ARG A 270 -13.18 12.77 11.22
CA ARG A 270 -11.83 12.51 11.71
C ARG A 270 -11.71 11.05 12.12
N VAL A 271 -10.59 10.42 11.76
CA VAL A 271 -10.17 9.12 12.30
C VAL A 271 -8.78 9.32 12.90
N GLY A 272 -8.69 9.28 14.23
CA GLY A 272 -7.51 9.86 14.91
C GLY A 272 -7.40 11.35 14.59
N ALA A 273 -6.21 11.80 14.17
CA ALA A 273 -6.01 13.15 13.62
C ALA A 273 -6.32 13.27 12.13
N ALA A 274 -6.50 12.17 11.39
CA ALA A 274 -6.61 12.22 9.94
C ALA A 274 -7.97 12.74 9.49
N ASP A 275 -7.99 13.60 8.46
CA ASP A 275 -9.20 13.85 7.68
C ASP A 275 -9.55 12.58 6.89
N ALA A 276 -10.82 12.16 7.00
CA ALA A 276 -11.32 10.97 6.33
C ALA A 276 -12.54 11.31 5.47
N ARG A 277 -12.61 10.68 4.30
CA ARG A 277 -13.71 10.79 3.35
C ARG A 277 -14.22 9.42 2.95
N LEU A 278 -15.53 9.26 2.90
CA LEU A 278 -16.19 8.03 2.46
C LEU A 278 -17.30 8.36 1.46
N PHE A 279 -17.23 7.77 0.27
CA PHE A 279 -18.17 8.03 -0.82
C PHE A 279 -18.29 6.83 -1.79
N PRO A 280 -19.38 6.69 -2.56
CA PRO A 280 -19.53 5.59 -3.51
C PRO A 280 -18.54 5.71 -4.68
N LEU A 281 -17.91 4.59 -5.06
CA LEU A 281 -16.96 4.57 -6.18
C LEU A 281 -17.63 4.95 -7.50
N ARG A 282 -18.80 4.38 -7.77
CA ARG A 282 -19.57 4.66 -9.00
C ARG A 282 -19.87 6.15 -9.18
N ASP A 283 -20.18 6.86 -8.09
CA ASP A 283 -20.55 8.27 -8.14
C ASP A 283 -19.32 9.13 -8.48
N ALA A 284 -18.16 8.76 -7.93
CA ALA A 284 -16.88 9.40 -8.22
C ALA A 284 -16.44 9.17 -9.67
N VAL A 285 -16.57 7.95 -10.18
CA VAL A 285 -16.23 7.61 -11.58
C VAL A 285 -17.15 8.31 -12.56
N ALA A 286 -18.47 8.31 -12.31
CA ALA A 286 -19.44 8.98 -13.16
C ALA A 286 -19.17 10.49 -13.24
N PHE A 287 -18.93 11.14 -12.09
CA PHE A 287 -18.58 12.56 -12.05
C PHE A 287 -17.25 12.84 -12.77
N ALA A 288 -16.23 12.02 -12.52
CA ALA A 288 -14.92 12.18 -13.14
C ALA A 288 -14.99 12.07 -14.67
N ARG A 289 -15.81 11.17 -15.21
CA ARG A 289 -15.98 11.02 -16.66
C ARG A 289 -16.49 12.32 -17.28
N ASP A 290 -17.52 12.90 -16.69
CA ASP A 290 -18.15 14.12 -17.19
C ASP A 290 -17.19 15.32 -17.04
N TRP A 291 -16.52 15.43 -15.88
CA TRP A 291 -15.54 16.49 -15.62
C TRP A 291 -14.35 16.42 -16.59
N LEU A 292 -13.81 15.22 -16.85
CA LEU A 292 -12.69 15.02 -17.78
C LEU A 292 -13.07 15.37 -19.23
N ALA A 293 -14.31 15.14 -19.64
CA ALA A 293 -14.77 15.50 -20.99
C ALA A 293 -14.72 17.03 -21.23
N GLU A 294 -14.89 17.82 -20.18
CA GLU A 294 -14.86 19.29 -20.22
C GLU A 294 -13.46 19.88 -19.99
N HIS A 295 -12.63 19.20 -19.18
CA HIS A 295 -11.38 19.77 -18.65
C HIS A 295 -10.10 19.14 -19.20
N ARG A 296 -10.18 18.05 -19.98
CA ARG A 296 -9.00 17.49 -20.64
C ARG A 296 -8.58 18.45 -21.75
N ALA A 297 -7.34 18.93 -21.70
CA ALA A 297 -6.77 19.72 -22.79
C ALA A 297 -6.95 18.93 -24.09
N ARG A 298 -7.55 19.55 -25.11
CA ARG A 298 -7.57 18.98 -26.45
C ARG A 298 -6.11 18.99 -26.91
N GLY A 299 -5.45 17.84 -26.78
CA GLY A 299 -4.10 17.64 -27.30
C GLY A 299 -4.07 17.78 -28.80
#